data_AF-A0A2C8YVM2-F1
#
_entry.id   AF-A0A2C8YVM2-F1
#
_cell.length_a   1.000
_cell.length_b   1.000
_cell.length_c   1.000
_cell.angle_alpha   90.00
_cell.angle_beta   90.00
_cell.angle_gamma   90.00
#
_symmetry.space_group_name_H-M   'P 1'
#
loop_
_entity.id
_entity.type
_entity.pdbx_description
1 polymer ?
#
loop_
_entity_poly.entity_id
_entity_poly.type
_entity_poly.pdbx_seq_one_letter_code
_entity_poly.pdbx_strand_id
1 'polypeptide(L)'
;MKKSFLNIFILSLAVAFCACDDSASGSPENGGDSGKSAEAKGSFPAGGDPDFYCEATTGVDSDGKNWSQIKLNIPNYKGFVERIVFDDAGNGSQYYEESYFKISPMDKAEMCLEFEQALREDLADKNVTDSYCGEGVSYFVIEFEKVKLERLASYAESFREDCEDYERDWEEGEYARYQK
;
A
#
# COMPACT_ATOMS: atom_id res chain seq x y z
N MET A 1 -28.27 -19.80 -32.50
CA MET A 1 -29.70 -19.72 -32.18
C MET A 1 -29.96 -18.41 -31.44
N LYS A 2 -31.00 -17.67 -31.88
CA LYS A 2 -31.88 -16.67 -31.22
C LYS A 2 -31.33 -15.66 -30.19
N LYS A 3 -31.60 -14.38 -30.52
CA LYS A 3 -31.65 -13.16 -29.68
C LYS A 3 -32.79 -13.19 -28.65
N SER A 4 -32.67 -12.47 -27.54
CA SER A 4 -33.67 -11.52 -26.93
C SER A 4 -33.16 -11.03 -25.56
N PHE A 5 -32.85 -9.74 -25.38
CA PHE A 5 -33.69 -8.61 -24.92
C PHE A 5 -33.89 -8.49 -23.38
N LEU A 6 -33.21 -7.47 -22.83
CA LEU A 6 -33.56 -6.49 -21.78
C LEU A 6 -34.69 -6.76 -20.77
N ASN A 7 -34.42 -6.43 -19.48
CA ASN A 7 -35.23 -5.53 -18.60
C ASN A 7 -34.51 -5.42 -17.23
N ILE A 8 -33.89 -4.29 -16.88
CA ILE A 8 -34.42 -3.17 -16.07
C ILE A 8 -35.15 -3.64 -14.81
N PHE A 9 -34.53 -3.42 -13.65
CA PHE A 9 -35.21 -3.27 -12.37
C PHE A 9 -34.85 -1.91 -11.78
N ILE A 10 -35.83 -1.01 -11.75
CA ILE A 10 -35.79 0.25 -11.01
C ILE A 10 -36.25 -0.08 -9.60
N LEU A 11 -35.48 0.32 -8.59
CA LEU A 11 -36.03 0.57 -7.26
C LEU A 11 -35.55 1.93 -6.78
N SER A 12 -36.41 2.93 -6.97
CA SER A 12 -36.32 4.22 -6.30
C SER A 12 -36.89 4.10 -4.88
N LEU A 13 -36.18 4.63 -3.89
CA LEU A 13 -36.85 5.25 -2.74
C LEU A 13 -35.99 6.37 -2.15
N ALA A 14 -36.53 7.58 -2.21
CA ALA A 14 -36.04 8.75 -1.51
C ALA A 14 -36.53 8.76 -0.06
N VAL A 15 -35.70 9.26 0.86
CA VAL A 15 -36.16 9.88 2.10
C VAL A 15 -35.47 11.24 2.20
N ALA A 16 -36.31 12.26 2.41
CA ALA A 16 -35.95 13.65 2.60
C ALA A 16 -35.99 14.02 4.10
N PHE A 17 -35.38 15.18 4.40
CA PHE A 17 -35.66 16.15 5.47
C PHE A 17 -34.65 16.33 6.63
N CYS A 18 -34.20 17.60 6.67
CA CYS A 18 -34.06 18.51 7.81
C CYS A 18 -32.71 18.67 8.53
N ALA A 19 -32.09 19.81 8.20
CA ALA A 19 -31.81 20.94 9.10
C ALA A 19 -30.42 21.02 9.77
N CYS A 20 -29.72 22.08 9.36
CA CYS A 20 -28.73 22.80 10.15
C CYS A 20 -29.30 23.17 11.54
N ASP A 21 -28.51 23.04 12.60
CA ASP A 21 -28.23 24.20 13.47
C ASP A 21 -26.95 24.00 14.30
N ASP A 22 -26.32 25.14 14.57
CA ASP A 22 -25.02 25.36 15.17
C ASP A 22 -24.87 24.87 16.62
N SER A 23 -23.65 24.47 16.98
CA SER A 23 -23.09 24.76 18.29
C SER A 23 -21.57 24.91 18.17
N ALA A 24 -21.16 26.14 17.91
CA ALA A 24 -19.80 26.60 18.13
C ALA A 24 -19.49 26.66 19.62
N SER A 25 -18.34 26.12 20.04
CA SER A 25 -17.57 26.74 21.12
C SER A 25 -16.10 26.31 21.07
N GLY A 26 -15.22 27.28 20.84
CA GLY A 26 -13.85 27.25 21.36
C GLY A 26 -12.75 27.00 20.33
N SER A 27 -12.32 28.05 19.62
CA SER A 27 -10.93 28.14 19.21
C SER A 27 -10.06 28.42 20.45
N PRO A 28 -8.91 27.76 20.55
CA PRO A 28 -7.67 28.45 20.87
C PRO A 28 -6.83 28.50 19.60
N GLU A 29 -6.47 29.73 19.23
CA GLU A 29 -5.34 30.00 18.35
C GLU A 29 -4.10 29.29 18.92
N ASN A 30 -3.51 28.39 18.13
CA ASN A 30 -2.08 28.11 18.23
C ASN A 30 -1.54 27.94 16.83
N GLY A 31 -0.69 28.88 16.44
CA GLY A 31 0.04 28.84 15.20
C GLY A 31 0.95 27.62 15.13
N GLY A 32 1.07 27.11 13.92
CA GLY A 32 1.93 25.99 13.60
C GLY A 32 1.80 25.73 12.12
N ASP A 33 2.40 26.63 11.34
CA ASP A 33 2.93 26.39 10.00
C ASP A 33 2.21 25.29 9.21
N SER A 34 1.30 25.68 8.31
CA SER A 34 0.90 24.83 7.20
C SER A 34 2.10 24.72 6.24
N GLY A 35 3.19 24.13 6.73
CA GLY A 35 4.23 23.58 5.90
C GLY A 35 3.49 22.62 4.99
N LYS A 36 3.43 22.95 3.71
CA LYS A 36 3.00 22.04 2.66
C LYS A 36 3.69 20.73 2.98
N SER A 37 2.93 19.74 3.47
CA SER A 37 3.41 18.38 3.59
C SER A 37 4.02 18.08 2.24
N ALA A 38 5.34 17.90 2.20
CA ALA A 38 5.99 17.49 0.97
C ALA A 38 5.24 16.23 0.55
N GLU A 39 4.58 16.26 -0.62
CA GLU A 39 3.87 15.09 -1.12
C GLU A 39 4.81 13.90 -1.00
N ALA A 40 4.45 12.93 -0.17
CA ALA A 40 5.25 11.75 0.03
C ALA A 40 5.33 11.05 -1.33
N LYS A 41 6.52 11.07 -1.94
CA LYS A 41 6.78 10.35 -3.17
C LYS A 41 7.05 8.91 -2.82
N GLY A 42 6.30 7.99 -3.44
CA GLY A 42 6.56 6.56 -3.33
C GLY A 42 7.93 6.16 -3.87
N SER A 43 8.25 4.89 -3.73
CA SER A 43 9.53 4.26 -4.09
C SER A 43 9.69 4.04 -5.60
N PHE A 44 8.64 4.34 -6.38
CA PHE A 44 8.59 4.17 -7.82
C PHE A 44 8.40 5.51 -8.55
N PRO A 45 8.90 5.63 -9.80
CA PRO A 45 8.55 6.74 -10.68
C PRO A 45 7.03 6.80 -10.94
N ALA A 46 6.51 7.98 -11.31
CA ALA A 46 5.08 8.22 -11.52
C ALA A 46 4.41 7.36 -12.62
N GLY A 47 5.17 6.56 -13.36
CA GLY A 47 4.66 5.59 -14.34
C GLY A 47 5.22 4.18 -14.17
N GLY A 48 5.92 3.92 -13.05
CA GLY A 48 6.70 2.71 -12.85
C GLY A 48 7.92 2.62 -13.74
N ASP A 49 8.60 1.48 -13.65
CA ASP A 49 9.65 1.10 -14.60
C ASP A 49 9.03 0.43 -15.84
N PRO A 50 9.66 0.59 -17.02
CA PRO A 50 9.14 0.00 -18.27
C PRO A 50 9.24 -1.53 -18.30
N ASP A 51 10.16 -2.09 -17.52
CA ASP A 51 10.49 -3.51 -17.51
C ASP A 51 9.97 -4.19 -16.23
N PHE A 52 9.55 -5.44 -16.37
CA PHE A 52 9.22 -6.26 -15.20
C PHE A 52 10.49 -6.60 -14.43
N TYR A 53 10.42 -6.53 -13.11
CA TYR A 53 11.42 -7.10 -12.21
C TYR A 53 10.80 -7.47 -10.87
N CYS A 54 11.36 -8.50 -10.23
CA CYS A 54 11.21 -8.73 -8.81
C CYS A 54 12.58 -8.99 -8.20
N GLU A 55 12.95 -8.19 -7.20
CA GLU A 55 14.25 -8.25 -6.55
C GLU A 55 14.08 -8.53 -5.05
N ALA A 56 14.51 -9.71 -4.61
CA ALA A 56 14.64 -10.05 -3.20
C ALA A 56 16.10 -9.85 -2.76
N THR A 57 16.34 -8.89 -1.89
CA THR A 57 17.67 -8.47 -1.45
C THR A 57 17.78 -8.48 0.07
N THR A 58 18.98 -8.73 0.57
CA THR A 58 19.29 -8.65 2.00
C THR A 58 20.60 -7.89 2.21
N GLY A 59 20.79 -7.38 3.42
CA GLY A 59 22.03 -6.71 3.76
C GLY A 59 22.10 -6.28 5.22
N VAL A 60 23.08 -5.43 5.50
CA VAL A 60 23.31 -4.83 6.81
C VAL A 60 23.49 -3.34 6.62
N ASP A 61 22.71 -2.54 7.35
CA ASP A 61 22.80 -1.09 7.34
C ASP A 61 24.05 -0.60 8.10
N SER A 62 24.42 0.66 7.91
CA SER A 62 25.64 1.23 8.51
C SER A 62 25.65 1.24 10.05
N ASP A 63 24.49 1.14 10.67
CA ASP A 63 24.31 1.05 12.13
C ASP A 63 24.33 -0.40 12.65
N GLY A 64 24.57 -1.38 11.77
CA GLY A 64 24.69 -2.79 12.11
C GLY A 64 23.37 -3.56 12.09
N LYS A 65 22.24 -2.92 11.75
CA LYS A 65 20.96 -3.63 11.63
C LYS A 65 20.90 -4.49 10.37
N ASN A 66 20.34 -5.68 10.49
CA ASN A 66 20.07 -6.55 9.35
C ASN A 66 18.82 -6.07 8.63
N TRP A 67 18.75 -6.29 7.32
CA TRP A 67 17.54 -6.02 6.55
C TRP A 67 17.31 -7.02 5.44
N SER A 68 16.03 -7.18 5.10
CA SER A 68 15.53 -7.92 3.95
C SER A 68 14.52 -7.06 3.22
N GLN A 69 14.51 -7.14 1.89
CA GLN A 69 13.62 -6.33 1.05
C GLN A 69 13.18 -7.11 -0.18
N ILE A 70 11.91 -6.99 -0.52
CA ILE A 70 11.38 -7.29 -1.84
C ILE A 70 11.02 -5.99 -2.56
N LYS A 71 11.40 -5.89 -3.84
CA LYS A 71 10.98 -4.80 -4.72
C LYS A 71 10.48 -5.37 -6.03
N LEU A 72 9.21 -5.15 -6.34
CA LEU A 72 8.53 -5.64 -7.53
C LEU A 72 8.06 -4.47 -8.39
N ASN A 73 8.25 -4.57 -9.70
CA ASN A 73 7.59 -3.72 -10.68
C ASN A 73 6.88 -4.58 -11.72
N ILE A 74 5.58 -4.34 -11.87
CA ILE A 74 4.76 -4.84 -12.97
C ILE A 74 4.46 -3.65 -13.89
N PRO A 75 5.04 -3.61 -15.11
CA PRO A 75 4.91 -2.48 -16.02
C PRO A 75 3.46 -2.07 -16.25
N ASN A 76 3.21 -0.76 -16.22
CA ASN A 76 1.90 -0.14 -16.41
C ASN A 76 0.80 -0.54 -15.41
N TYR A 77 1.14 -1.27 -14.34
CA TYR A 77 0.14 -1.74 -13.37
C TYR A 77 0.48 -1.34 -11.93
N LYS A 78 1.47 -1.99 -11.32
CA LYS A 78 1.78 -1.81 -9.91
C LYS A 78 3.27 -1.94 -9.62
N GLY A 79 3.73 -1.20 -8.63
CA GLY A 79 4.98 -1.39 -7.91
C GLY A 79 4.68 -1.79 -6.47
N PHE A 80 5.55 -2.61 -5.90
CA PHE A 80 5.43 -3.08 -4.52
C PHE A 80 6.81 -3.08 -3.87
N VAL A 81 6.90 -2.54 -2.66
CA VAL A 81 8.09 -2.62 -1.81
C VAL A 81 7.70 -3.10 -0.43
N GLU A 82 8.40 -4.09 0.08
CA GLU A 82 8.39 -4.39 1.50
C GLU A 82 9.83 -4.52 2.01
N ARG A 83 10.14 -3.81 3.10
CA ARG A 83 11.46 -3.81 3.72
C ARG A 83 11.34 -4.04 5.22
N ILE A 84 12.03 -5.04 5.73
CA ILE A 84 12.11 -5.34 7.16
C ILE A 84 13.54 -5.04 7.62
N VAL A 85 13.69 -4.26 8.68
CA VAL A 85 14.97 -3.90 9.29
C VAL A 85 14.93 -4.28 10.76
N PHE A 86 15.96 -4.94 11.29
CA PHE A 86 15.97 -5.41 12.67
C PHE A 86 17.36 -5.55 13.29
N ASP A 87 17.41 -5.48 14.63
CA ASP A 87 18.60 -5.71 15.45
C ASP A 87 18.69 -7.17 15.97
N ASP A 88 19.82 -7.51 16.61
CA ASP A 88 20.06 -8.84 17.20
C ASP A 88 19.16 -9.15 18.41
N ALA A 89 18.41 -8.16 18.92
CA ALA A 89 17.41 -8.35 19.97
C ALA A 89 16.00 -8.59 19.39
N GLY A 90 15.84 -8.54 18.07
CA GLY A 90 14.57 -8.74 17.38
C GLY A 90 13.65 -7.51 17.41
N ASN A 91 14.20 -6.32 17.65
CA ASN A 91 13.48 -5.06 17.51
C ASN A 91 13.73 -4.47 16.12
N GLY A 92 12.74 -3.80 15.57
CA GLY A 92 12.86 -3.32 14.21
C GLY A 92 11.60 -2.67 13.66
N SER A 93 11.60 -2.51 12.34
CA SER A 93 10.51 -1.91 11.58
C SER A 93 10.24 -2.67 10.30
N GLN A 94 9.00 -2.64 9.85
CA GLN A 94 8.57 -3.07 8.53
C GLN A 94 7.99 -1.85 7.80
N TYR A 95 8.52 -1.58 6.62
CA TYR A 95 7.96 -0.66 5.64
C TYR A 95 7.25 -1.47 4.57
N TYR A 96 6.02 -1.09 4.25
CA TYR A 96 5.23 -1.69 3.18
C TYR A 96 4.68 -0.57 2.30
N GLU A 97 4.85 -0.68 0.98
CA GLU A 97 4.35 0.27 -0.01
C GLU A 97 3.74 -0.47 -1.20
N GLU A 98 2.55 -0.04 -1.62
CA GLU A 98 2.02 -0.31 -2.96
C GLU A 98 1.88 0.99 -3.75
N SER A 99 2.31 0.94 -5.00
CA SER A 99 2.23 2.04 -5.97
C SER A 99 1.46 1.55 -7.19
N TYR A 100 0.34 2.18 -7.56
CA TYR A 100 -0.45 1.85 -8.72
C TYR A 100 -0.24 2.86 -9.85
N PHE A 101 0.11 2.36 -11.04
CA PHE A 101 0.40 3.16 -12.21
C PHE A 101 -0.84 3.24 -13.11
N LYS A 102 -1.08 4.42 -13.69
CA LYS A 102 -2.11 4.62 -14.73
C LYS A 102 -3.54 4.21 -14.33
N ILE A 103 -3.88 4.31 -13.04
CA ILE A 103 -5.23 4.02 -12.52
C ILE A 103 -6.15 5.26 -12.55
N SER A 104 -7.46 5.03 -12.60
CA SER A 104 -8.43 6.13 -12.65
C SER A 104 -8.57 6.84 -11.29
N PRO A 105 -9.12 8.07 -11.25
CA PRO A 105 -9.40 8.74 -9.97
C PRO A 105 -10.34 7.94 -9.05
N MET A 106 -11.25 7.14 -9.62
CA MET A 106 -12.14 6.28 -8.85
C MET A 106 -11.36 5.13 -8.19
N ASP A 107 -10.50 4.47 -8.95
CA ASP A 107 -9.65 3.38 -8.43
C ASP A 107 -8.68 3.89 -7.36
N LYS A 108 -8.15 5.12 -7.51
CA LYS A 108 -7.33 5.78 -6.48
C LYS A 108 -8.10 5.94 -5.17
N ALA A 109 -9.39 6.30 -5.24
CA ALA A 109 -10.23 6.48 -4.05
C ALA A 109 -10.55 5.13 -3.40
N GLU A 110 -10.85 4.10 -4.20
CA GLU A 110 -11.10 2.73 -3.71
C GLU A 110 -9.87 2.16 -2.99
N MET A 111 -8.69 2.26 -3.60
CA MET A 111 -7.41 1.89 -2.99
C MET A 111 -7.22 2.55 -1.61
N CYS A 112 -7.50 3.84 -1.47
CA CYS A 112 -7.36 4.51 -0.17
C CYS A 112 -8.42 4.09 0.85
N LEU A 113 -9.65 3.77 0.42
CA LEU A 113 -10.67 3.25 1.34
C LEU A 113 -10.28 1.87 1.89
N GLU A 114 -9.76 0.99 1.03
CA GLU A 114 -9.26 -0.32 1.44
C GLU A 114 -8.05 -0.19 2.38
N PHE A 115 -7.11 0.70 2.06
CA PHE A 115 -5.96 0.98 2.91
C PHE A 115 -6.37 1.51 4.29
N GLU A 116 -7.30 2.47 4.34
CA GLU A 116 -7.83 2.98 5.61
C GLU A 116 -8.57 1.91 6.41
N GLN A 117 -9.26 0.98 5.74
CA GLN A 117 -9.88 -0.15 6.40
C GLN A 117 -8.83 -1.09 7.01
N ALA A 118 -7.78 -1.43 6.25
CA ALA A 118 -6.68 -2.26 6.73
C ALA A 118 -6.00 -1.63 7.96
N LEU A 119 -5.80 -0.32 7.97
CA LEU A 119 -5.29 0.41 9.14
C LEU A 119 -6.19 0.29 10.37
N ARG A 120 -7.52 0.30 10.19
CA ARG A 120 -8.50 0.25 11.28
C ARG A 120 -8.80 -1.16 11.78
N GLU A 121 -8.57 -2.18 10.97
CA GLU A 121 -8.98 -3.55 11.26
C GLU A 121 -7.75 -4.48 11.35
N ASP A 122 -7.05 -4.69 10.23
CA ASP A 122 -5.97 -5.67 10.14
C ASP A 122 -4.69 -5.24 10.87
N LEU A 123 -4.44 -3.93 10.90
CA LEU A 123 -3.25 -3.32 11.52
C LEU A 123 -3.55 -2.65 12.86
N ALA A 124 -4.79 -2.74 13.37
CA ALA A 124 -5.23 -2.05 14.59
C ALA A 124 -4.39 -2.39 15.82
N ASP A 125 -3.94 -3.64 15.92
CA ASP A 125 -3.11 -4.15 17.03
C ASP A 125 -1.59 -4.03 16.76
N LYS A 126 -1.20 -3.38 15.66
CA LYS A 126 0.20 -3.14 15.29
C LYS A 126 0.62 -1.74 15.71
N ASN A 127 1.90 -1.58 16.03
CA ASN A 127 2.47 -0.27 16.31
C ASN A 127 2.76 0.47 14.99
N VAL A 128 1.71 0.96 14.33
CA VAL A 128 1.82 1.79 13.11
C VAL A 128 2.36 3.17 13.50
N THR A 129 3.54 3.53 12.99
CA THR A 129 4.22 4.79 13.32
C THR A 129 4.11 5.82 12.22
N ASP A 130 3.89 5.39 10.98
CA ASP A 130 3.65 6.27 9.84
C ASP A 130 2.73 5.59 8.82
N SER A 131 1.92 6.37 8.12
CA SER A 131 1.08 5.88 7.04
C SER A 131 0.66 6.99 6.09
N TYR A 132 0.41 6.61 4.83
CA TYR A 132 -0.01 7.53 3.78
C TYR A 132 -0.87 6.82 2.76
N CYS A 133 -1.85 7.54 2.21
CA CYS A 133 -2.51 7.16 0.97
C CYS A 133 -2.80 8.40 0.13
N GLY A 134 -2.40 8.36 -1.14
CA GLY A 134 -2.64 9.45 -2.07
C GLY A 134 -1.88 9.27 -3.37
N GLU A 135 -2.39 9.89 -4.43
CA GLU A 135 -1.76 9.88 -5.76
C GLU A 135 -1.43 8.50 -6.35
N GLY A 136 -2.17 7.46 -5.94
CA GLY A 136 -1.92 6.08 -6.38
C GLY A 136 -0.79 5.41 -5.61
N VAL A 137 -0.40 5.93 -4.45
CA VAL A 137 0.56 5.31 -3.54
C VAL A 137 -0.13 5.11 -2.20
N SER A 138 0.08 3.94 -1.58
CA SER A 138 -0.25 3.67 -0.18
C SER A 138 0.97 3.07 0.51
N TYR A 139 1.28 3.52 1.72
CA TYR A 139 2.33 2.91 2.53
C TYR A 139 2.02 2.96 4.02
N PHE A 140 2.57 2.02 4.76
CA PHE A 140 2.63 2.08 6.22
C PHE A 140 4.01 1.66 6.75
N VAL A 141 4.34 2.16 7.93
CA VAL A 141 5.47 1.72 8.74
C VAL A 141 4.93 1.15 10.04
N ILE A 142 5.32 -0.08 10.38
CA ILE A 142 5.12 -0.62 11.73
C ILE A 142 6.45 -0.83 12.42
N GLU A 143 6.46 -0.59 13.72
CA GLU A 143 7.55 -0.99 14.61
C GLU A 143 7.19 -2.27 15.37
N PHE A 144 8.20 -3.07 15.69
CA PHE A 144 8.03 -4.29 16.47
C PHE A 144 9.19 -4.46 17.44
N GLU A 145 8.91 -5.17 18.53
CA GLU A 145 9.88 -5.47 19.58
C GLU A 145 9.94 -6.96 19.86
N LYS A 146 11.14 -7.46 20.15
CA LYS A 146 11.40 -8.83 20.64
C LYS A 146 10.79 -9.93 19.75
N VAL A 147 10.77 -9.69 18.44
CA VAL A 147 10.37 -10.72 17.46
C VAL A 147 11.48 -11.77 17.36
N LYS A 148 11.10 -13.04 17.25
CA LYS A 148 12.07 -14.14 17.10
C LYS A 148 12.91 -13.96 15.84
N LEU A 149 14.23 -14.04 15.97
CA LEU A 149 15.16 -13.88 14.84
C LEU A 149 14.93 -14.91 13.74
N GLU A 150 14.49 -16.13 14.06
CA GLU A 150 14.17 -17.14 13.04
C GLU A 150 13.00 -16.72 12.15
N ARG A 151 12.02 -16.01 12.72
CA ARG A 151 10.89 -15.44 11.96
C ARG A 151 11.35 -14.28 11.08
N LEU A 152 12.27 -13.46 11.58
CA LEU A 152 12.84 -12.35 10.80
C LEU A 152 13.70 -12.87 9.64
N ALA A 153 14.46 -13.93 9.88
CA ALA A 153 15.25 -14.61 8.86
C ALA A 153 14.38 -15.29 7.79
N SER A 154 13.22 -15.87 8.16
CA SER A 154 12.33 -16.51 7.18
C SER A 154 11.74 -15.55 6.16
N TYR A 155 11.61 -14.25 6.49
CA TYR A 155 11.14 -13.26 5.51
C TYR A 155 12.09 -13.11 4.31
N ALA A 156 13.39 -13.30 4.49
CA ALA A 156 14.33 -13.25 3.37
C ALA A 156 14.08 -14.36 2.35
N GLU A 157 13.74 -15.57 2.83
CA GLU A 157 13.40 -16.68 1.94
C GLU A 157 12.00 -16.49 1.35
N SER A 158 11.00 -16.04 2.14
CA SER A 158 9.66 -15.79 1.59
C SER A 158 9.70 -14.75 0.48
N PHE A 159 10.49 -13.69 0.60
CA PHE A 159 10.64 -12.69 -0.46
C PHE A 159 11.23 -13.26 -1.75
N ARG A 160 12.10 -14.28 -1.67
CA ARG A 160 12.60 -14.97 -2.88
C ARG A 160 11.50 -15.83 -3.50
N GLU A 161 10.80 -16.62 -2.68
CA GLU A 161 9.66 -17.44 -3.13
C GLU A 161 8.58 -16.56 -3.77
N ASP A 162 8.26 -15.42 -3.16
CA ASP A 162 7.31 -14.43 -3.70
C ASP A 162 7.78 -13.93 -5.08
N CYS A 163 9.07 -13.65 -5.26
CA CYS A 163 9.60 -13.24 -6.56
C CYS A 163 9.52 -14.35 -7.62
N GLU A 164 9.82 -15.59 -7.27
CA GLU A 164 9.66 -16.74 -8.18
C GLU A 164 8.19 -16.90 -8.61
N ASP A 165 7.25 -16.66 -7.70
CA ASP A 165 5.82 -16.67 -7.98
C ASP A 165 5.41 -15.52 -8.91
N TYR A 166 5.88 -14.28 -8.64
CA TYR A 166 5.61 -13.14 -9.52
C TYR A 166 6.20 -13.30 -10.92
N GLU A 167 7.42 -13.85 -11.02
CA GLU A 167 8.06 -14.17 -12.29
C GLU A 167 7.23 -15.20 -13.07
N ARG A 168 6.79 -16.26 -12.41
CA ARG A 168 5.93 -17.27 -13.03
C ARG A 168 4.60 -16.68 -13.50
N ASP A 169 3.90 -15.93 -12.66
CA ASP A 169 2.64 -15.27 -13.02
C ASP A 169 2.83 -14.31 -14.22
N TRP A 170 3.96 -13.62 -14.28
CA TRP A 170 4.34 -12.78 -15.41
C TRP A 170 4.54 -13.58 -16.70
N GLU A 171 5.28 -14.69 -16.63
CA GLU A 171 5.52 -15.59 -17.77
C GLU A 171 4.25 -16.30 -18.26
N GLU A 172 3.37 -16.67 -17.33
CA GLU A 172 2.07 -17.30 -17.62
C GLU A 172 1.03 -16.30 -18.15
N GLY A 173 1.32 -14.99 -18.08
CA GLY A 173 0.52 -13.93 -18.68
C GLY A 173 -0.66 -13.47 -17.83
N GLU A 174 -0.64 -13.72 -16.51
CA GLU A 174 -1.65 -13.22 -15.57
C GLU A 174 -1.83 -11.69 -15.67
N TYR A 175 -0.73 -10.99 -15.96
CA TYR A 175 -0.71 -9.52 -16.13
C TYR A 175 -0.82 -9.05 -17.58
N ALA A 176 -1.12 -9.92 -18.55
CA ALA A 176 -1.14 -9.58 -19.98
C ALA A 176 -2.10 -8.43 -20.33
N ARG A 177 -3.15 -8.21 -19.52
CA ARG A 177 -4.09 -7.09 -19.70
C ARG A 177 -3.44 -5.71 -19.49
N TYR A 178 -2.33 -5.64 -18.76
CA TYR A 178 -1.61 -4.41 -18.43
C TYR A 178 -0.38 -4.17 -19.30
N GLN A 179 0.02 -5.15 -20.12
CA GLN A 179 1.20 -5.05 -21.00
C GLN A 179 0.96 -4.19 -22.27
N LYS A 180 -0.16 -3.47 -22.36
CA LYS A 180 -0.60 -2.73 -23.57
C LYS A 180 -0.59 -1.22 -23.37
#